data_AF-A0AAJ0JN57-F1
#
_entry.id   AF-A0AAJ0JN57-F1
#
_cell.length_a   1.000
_cell.length_b   1.000
_cell.length_c   1.000
_cell.angle_alpha   90.00
_cell.angle_beta   90.00
_cell.angle_gamma   90.00
#
_symmetry.space_group_name_H-M   'P 1'
#
loop_
_entity.id
_entity.type
_entity.pdbx_description
1 polymer ?
#
loop_
_entity_poly.entity_id
_entity_poly.type
_entity_poly.pdbx_seq_one_letter_code
_entity_poly.pdbx_strand_id
1 'polypeptide(L)'
;MSEELKLICNNRQDETNLSPVSKIEIYSFFDPFDEDCFKLSAILSKLRVEYKQYIRIRHILNPSLRILTKCQAQSSSENDNIALAYKAAELQGRSRAERFIHLMQNEIIPKRDIITEQMIKDAAKNAGLDYEVFKEDLKSGKLKESLKVDLHIAREMEIDQAPSLVFFNEDVTEEGLKVEGLYPYHIYTYIINELMGTPIEKELPPKLETYIKEQQFVTFEELLTIYEWPEKMLLKELKKLALQQKIEKLSNPEGDFWKAK
;
A
#
# COMPACT_ATOMS: atom_id res chain seq x y z
N MET A 1 2.30 -30.42 -50.28
CA MET A 1 2.79 -29.98 -48.95
C MET A 1 2.71 -28.46 -48.74
N SER A 2 1.80 -27.77 -49.43
CA SER A 2 1.67 -26.30 -49.40
C SER A 2 0.27 -25.82 -48.98
N GLU A 3 -0.61 -26.75 -48.59
CA GLU A 3 -1.97 -26.43 -48.13
C GLU A 3 -2.23 -26.83 -46.67
N GLU A 4 -1.47 -27.76 -46.08
CA GLU A 4 -1.53 -28.08 -44.65
C GLU A 4 -0.84 -27.03 -43.75
N LEU A 5 0.04 -26.19 -44.32
CA LEU A 5 0.69 -25.08 -43.60
C LEU A 5 -0.17 -23.81 -43.51
N LYS A 6 -1.28 -23.73 -44.26
CA LYS A 6 -2.20 -22.58 -44.19
C LYS A 6 -3.34 -22.76 -43.17
N LEU A 7 -3.52 -23.96 -42.62
CA LEU A 7 -4.58 -24.23 -41.64
C LEU A 7 -4.15 -24.13 -40.17
N ILE A 8 -2.86 -23.93 -39.89
CA ILE A 8 -2.33 -23.81 -38.51
C ILE A 8 -2.21 -22.34 -38.08
N CYS A 9 -2.32 -21.38 -39.00
CA CYS A 9 -2.20 -19.95 -38.71
C CYS A 9 -3.50 -19.24 -38.30
N ASN A 10 -4.62 -19.95 -38.10
CA ASN A 10 -5.93 -19.31 -37.90
C ASN A 10 -6.58 -19.47 -36.51
N ASN A 11 -5.86 -19.88 -35.47
CA ASN A 11 -6.47 -20.04 -34.13
C ASN A 11 -5.56 -19.63 -32.96
N ARG A 12 -4.91 -18.45 -33.05
CA ARG A 12 -4.38 -17.73 -31.89
C ARG A 12 -4.46 -16.21 -32.12
N GLN A 13 -5.68 -15.69 -32.13
CA GLN A 13 -5.90 -14.29 -31.78
C GLN A 13 -5.94 -14.19 -30.24
N ASP A 14 -4.78 -14.33 -29.63
CA ASP A 14 -4.49 -13.60 -28.39
C ASP A 14 -3.55 -12.48 -28.83
N GLU A 15 -4.14 -11.35 -29.24
CA GLU A 15 -3.40 -10.10 -29.37
C GLU A 15 -2.98 -9.66 -27.96
N THR A 16 -1.91 -10.28 -27.47
CA THR A 16 -1.09 -9.68 -26.42
C THR A 16 -0.47 -8.43 -27.05
N ASN A 17 -1.10 -7.28 -26.79
CA ASN A 17 -0.51 -5.98 -27.06
C ASN A 17 0.82 -5.92 -26.30
N LEU A 18 1.91 -6.17 -27.03
CA LEU A 18 3.30 -6.23 -26.55
C LEU A 18 3.98 -4.85 -26.55
N SER A 19 3.22 -3.77 -26.66
CA SER A 19 3.75 -2.42 -26.42
C SER A 19 4.01 -2.25 -24.92
N PRO A 20 5.20 -1.78 -24.51
CA PRO A 20 5.43 -1.38 -23.12
C PRO A 20 4.39 -0.31 -22.77
N VAL A 21 3.53 -0.60 -21.81
CA VAL A 21 2.65 0.43 -21.24
C VAL A 21 3.56 1.37 -20.45
N SER A 22 3.53 2.66 -20.79
CA SER A 22 4.28 3.67 -20.06
C SER A 22 3.88 3.63 -18.59
N LYS A 23 4.86 3.54 -17.67
CA LYS A 23 4.61 3.45 -16.23
C LYS A 23 4.95 4.72 -15.50
N ILE A 24 3.95 5.27 -14.81
CA ILE A 24 4.14 6.36 -13.85
C ILE A 24 4.66 5.77 -12.53
N GLU A 25 5.80 6.26 -12.07
CA GLU A 25 6.29 5.98 -10.73
C GLU A 25 5.73 6.99 -9.73
N ILE A 26 5.07 6.50 -8.69
CA ILE A 26 4.47 7.33 -7.64
C ILE A 26 5.20 7.04 -6.33
N TYR A 27 5.84 8.07 -5.77
CA TYR A 27 6.48 8.00 -4.47
C TYR A 27 5.53 8.59 -3.44
N SER A 28 5.06 7.76 -2.52
CA SER A 28 4.09 8.12 -1.50
C SER A 28 4.79 8.22 -0.15
N PHE A 29 4.93 9.45 0.34
CA PHE A 29 5.53 9.75 1.63
C PHE A 29 4.45 9.84 2.70
N PHE A 30 4.60 9.05 3.77
CA PHE A 30 3.59 8.98 4.83
C PHE A 30 4.19 9.19 6.23
N ASP A 31 3.32 9.63 7.15
CA ASP A 31 3.56 9.66 8.60
C ASP A 31 2.73 8.52 9.23
N PRO A 32 3.34 7.60 10.02
CA PRO A 32 2.62 6.52 10.69
C PRO A 32 1.51 7.00 11.62
N PHE A 33 1.52 8.24 12.06
CA PHE A 33 0.63 8.76 13.09
C PHE A 33 -0.35 9.82 12.58
N ASP A 34 -0.45 10.00 11.27
CA ASP A 34 -1.27 11.02 10.64
C ASP A 34 -2.53 10.41 10.04
N GLU A 35 -3.70 10.97 10.38
CA GLU A 35 -5.01 10.45 9.96
C GLU A 35 -5.21 10.59 8.44
N ASP A 36 -4.68 11.65 7.84
CA ASP A 36 -4.80 11.87 6.40
C ASP A 36 -3.96 10.86 5.62
N CYS A 37 -2.82 10.42 6.16
CA CYS A 37 -2.07 9.27 5.64
C CYS A 37 -2.89 7.98 5.68
N PHE A 38 -3.75 7.80 6.70
CA PHE A 38 -4.58 6.60 6.82
C PHE A 38 -5.66 6.59 5.73
N LYS A 39 -6.35 7.72 5.53
CA LYS A 39 -7.33 7.90 4.45
C LYS A 39 -6.69 7.76 3.07
N LEU A 40 -5.49 8.31 2.89
CA LEU A 40 -4.74 8.19 1.65
C LEU A 40 -4.42 6.73 1.32
N SER A 41 -4.19 5.88 2.31
CA SER A 41 -3.89 4.46 2.07
C SER A 41 -5.01 3.74 1.30
N ALA A 42 -6.28 4.02 1.62
CA ALA A 42 -7.43 3.46 0.91
C ALA A 42 -7.51 3.96 -0.55
N ILE A 43 -7.21 5.24 -0.77
CA ILE A 43 -7.12 5.84 -2.11
C ILE A 43 -5.99 5.17 -2.91
N LEU A 44 -4.83 4.95 -2.30
CA LEU A 44 -3.69 4.29 -2.95
C LEU A 44 -4.03 2.83 -3.30
N SER A 45 -4.70 2.09 -2.43
CA SER A 45 -5.20 0.75 -2.74
C SER A 45 -6.13 0.77 -3.96
N LYS A 46 -7.07 1.73 -4.02
CA LYS A 46 -7.93 1.89 -5.19
C LYS A 46 -7.16 2.23 -6.47
N LEU A 47 -6.19 3.15 -6.40
CA LEU A 47 -5.34 3.47 -7.55
C LEU A 47 -4.55 2.25 -8.03
N ARG A 48 -4.04 1.42 -7.12
CA ARG A 48 -3.33 0.17 -7.47
C ARG A 48 -4.23 -0.85 -8.15
N VAL A 49 -5.52 -0.88 -7.79
CA VAL A 49 -6.49 -1.77 -8.40
C VAL A 49 -6.87 -1.25 -9.79
N GLU A 50 -7.25 0.02 -9.92
CA GLU A 50 -7.75 0.57 -11.19
C GLU A 50 -6.66 0.82 -12.24
N TYR A 51 -5.42 1.12 -11.82
CA TYR A 51 -4.34 1.52 -12.74
C TYR A 51 -3.11 0.63 -12.65
N LYS A 52 -3.26 -0.62 -12.19
CA LYS A 52 -2.17 -1.58 -11.94
C LYS A 52 -1.15 -1.67 -13.09
N GLN A 53 -1.64 -1.63 -14.32
CA GLN A 53 -0.82 -1.71 -15.53
C GLN A 53 -0.04 -0.42 -15.86
N TYR A 54 -0.50 0.74 -15.38
CA TYR A 54 0.07 2.07 -15.69
C TYR A 54 0.90 2.68 -14.55
N ILE A 55 0.73 2.22 -13.30
CA ILE A 55 1.40 2.89 -12.17
C ILE A 55 2.22 1.92 -11.32
N ARG A 56 3.27 2.46 -10.70
CA ARG A 56 4.01 1.80 -9.64
C ARG A 56 4.10 2.71 -8.43
N ILE A 57 3.38 2.37 -7.37
CA ILE A 57 3.43 3.13 -6.12
C ILE A 57 4.48 2.55 -5.19
N ARG A 58 5.46 3.37 -4.81
CA ARG A 58 6.44 3.09 -3.75
C ARG A 58 6.03 3.88 -2.51
N HIS A 59 5.68 3.18 -1.44
CA HIS A 59 5.39 3.79 -0.16
C HIS A 59 6.69 3.99 0.64
N ILE A 60 6.91 5.18 1.19
CA ILE A 60 8.13 5.59 1.88
C ILE A 60 7.72 6.27 3.18
N LEU A 61 8.27 5.80 4.30
CA LEU A 61 8.15 6.50 5.57
C LEU A 61 8.86 7.85 5.45
N ASN A 62 8.17 8.97 5.66
CA ASN A 62 8.81 10.27 5.70
C ASN A 62 9.67 10.37 6.98
N PRO A 63 11.01 10.32 6.91
CA PRO A 63 11.86 10.29 8.08
C PRO A 63 12.23 11.71 8.52
N SER A 64 11.26 12.64 8.50
CA SER A 64 11.44 13.98 9.02
C SER A 64 11.76 13.95 10.51
N LEU A 65 12.46 14.98 11.01
CA LEU A 65 12.82 15.06 12.43
C LEU A 65 11.58 14.91 13.32
N ARG A 66 10.47 15.56 12.95
CA ARG A 66 9.18 15.48 13.66
C ARG A 66 8.69 14.03 13.78
N ILE A 67 8.68 13.29 12.67
CA ILE A 67 8.17 11.91 12.62
C ILE A 67 9.09 10.96 13.39
N LEU A 68 10.40 11.05 13.17
CA LEU A 68 11.36 10.21 13.88
C LEU A 68 11.35 10.45 15.39
N THR A 69 11.23 11.71 15.83
CA THR A 69 11.06 12.04 17.25
C THR A 69 9.77 11.47 17.81
N LYS A 70 8.65 11.52 17.06
CA LYS A 70 7.38 10.91 17.48
C LYS A 70 7.50 9.38 17.58
N CYS A 71 8.11 8.72 16.59
CA CYS A 71 8.43 7.29 16.64
C CYS A 71 9.21 6.92 17.91
N GLN A 72 10.22 7.73 18.27
CA GLN A 72 11.01 7.50 19.48
C GLN A 72 10.23 7.75 20.77
N ALA A 73 9.39 8.79 20.81
CA ALA A 73 8.60 9.14 21.98
C ALA A 73 7.48 8.13 22.27
N GLN A 74 6.98 7.45 21.24
CA GLN A 74 5.94 6.41 21.34
C GLN A 74 6.53 5.01 21.60
N SER A 75 7.85 4.85 21.64
CA SER A 75 8.53 3.56 21.84
C SER A 75 9.15 3.46 23.23
N SER A 76 9.12 2.28 23.85
CA SER A 76 9.82 2.02 25.12
C SER A 76 11.28 1.57 24.93
N SER A 77 11.66 1.20 23.71
CA SER A 77 12.96 0.66 23.32
C SER A 77 13.25 0.90 21.82
N GLU A 78 14.36 0.38 21.29
CA GLU A 78 14.56 0.38 19.83
C GLU A 78 13.72 -0.70 19.11
N ASN A 79 13.31 -1.77 19.80
CA ASN A 79 12.58 -2.89 19.19
C ASN A 79 11.12 -2.57 18.87
N ASP A 80 10.55 -1.59 19.56
CA ASP A 80 9.17 -1.10 19.39
C ASP A 80 9.11 0.28 18.70
N ASN A 81 10.23 0.71 18.11
CA ASN A 81 10.27 1.89 17.26
C ASN A 81 9.67 1.57 15.88
N ILE A 82 8.54 2.20 15.53
CA ILE A 82 7.82 1.93 14.27
C ILE A 82 8.69 2.18 13.04
N ALA A 83 9.54 3.20 13.05
CA ALA A 83 10.36 3.51 11.89
C ALA A 83 11.31 2.36 11.58
N LEU A 84 11.99 1.83 12.61
CA LEU A 84 12.87 0.68 12.47
C LEU A 84 12.08 -0.59 12.12
N ALA A 85 10.95 -0.81 12.77
CA ALA A 85 10.07 -1.95 12.49
C ALA A 85 9.56 -1.95 11.05
N TYR A 86 9.18 -0.79 10.50
CA TYR A 86 8.77 -0.67 9.10
C TYR A 86 9.91 -1.03 8.15
N LYS A 87 11.14 -0.53 8.40
CA LYS A 87 12.31 -0.88 7.58
C LYS A 87 12.66 -2.36 7.67
N ALA A 88 12.54 -2.98 8.84
CA ALA A 88 12.72 -4.43 8.99
C ALA A 88 11.66 -5.20 8.20
N ALA A 89 10.40 -4.77 8.22
CA ALA A 89 9.32 -5.38 7.43
C ALA A 89 9.60 -5.28 5.92
N GLU A 90 10.16 -4.17 5.43
CA GLU A 90 10.50 -3.98 4.02
C GLU A 90 11.52 -5.00 3.50
N LEU A 91 12.44 -5.47 4.35
CA LEU A 91 13.42 -6.50 3.97
C LEU A 91 12.75 -7.83 3.58
N GLN A 92 11.56 -8.12 4.10
CA GLN A 92 10.78 -9.30 3.74
C GLN A 92 9.79 -9.06 2.60
N GLY A 93 9.79 -7.87 2.01
CA GLY A 93 9.00 -7.49 0.84
C GLY A 93 8.04 -6.34 1.09
N ARG A 94 7.98 -5.41 0.13
CA ARG A 94 7.21 -4.16 0.22
C ARG A 94 5.72 -4.37 0.51
N SER A 95 5.08 -5.36 -0.13
CA SER A 95 3.67 -5.67 0.12
C SER A 95 3.41 -6.11 1.57
N ARG A 96 4.33 -6.88 2.18
CA ARG A 96 4.20 -7.27 3.60
C ARG A 96 4.44 -6.07 4.52
N ALA A 97 5.39 -5.21 4.18
CA ALA A 97 5.66 -3.98 4.95
C ALA A 97 4.48 -3.00 4.93
N GLU A 98 3.84 -2.82 3.77
CA GLU A 98 2.64 -2.01 3.64
C GLU A 98 1.48 -2.57 4.46
N ARG A 99 1.28 -3.89 4.46
CA ARG A 99 0.29 -4.51 5.37
C ARG A 99 0.64 -4.32 6.83
N PHE A 100 1.92 -4.45 7.19
CA PHE A 100 2.39 -4.22 8.55
C PHE A 100 2.08 -2.80 9.00
N ILE A 101 2.43 -1.78 8.22
CA ILE A 101 2.16 -0.40 8.62
C ILE A 101 0.66 -0.09 8.62
N HIS A 102 -0.11 -0.64 7.68
CA HIS A 102 -1.55 -0.48 7.66
C HIS A 102 -2.21 -1.09 8.92
N LEU A 103 -1.74 -2.25 9.37
CA LEU A 103 -2.15 -2.84 10.64
C LEU A 103 -1.80 -1.94 11.82
N MET A 104 -0.57 -1.41 11.88
CA MET A 104 -0.16 -0.48 12.92
C MET A 104 -1.05 0.77 12.96
N GLN A 105 -1.30 1.37 11.80
CA GLN A 105 -2.09 2.60 11.62
C GLN A 105 -3.56 2.42 11.96
N ASN A 106 -4.18 1.29 11.63
CA ASN A 106 -5.60 1.09 11.87
C ASN A 106 -5.90 0.42 13.22
N GLU A 107 -5.01 -0.43 13.73
CA GLU A 107 -5.30 -1.23 14.93
C GLU A 107 -4.66 -0.66 16.20
N ILE A 108 -3.45 -0.12 16.12
CA ILE A 108 -2.59 0.13 17.29
C ILE A 108 -2.48 1.62 17.58
N ILE A 109 -2.07 2.41 16.59
CA ILE A 109 -1.72 3.83 16.75
C ILE A 109 -2.89 4.71 17.22
N PRO A 110 -4.13 4.57 16.73
CA PRO A 110 -5.25 5.39 17.19
C PRO A 110 -5.61 5.18 18.66
N LYS A 111 -5.21 4.04 19.26
CA LYS A 111 -5.69 3.57 20.57
C LYS A 111 -4.67 3.74 21.68
N ARG A 112 -3.42 4.07 21.38
CA ARG A 112 -2.30 3.95 22.31
C ARG A 112 -1.29 5.08 22.14
N ASP A 113 -0.91 5.66 23.28
CA ASP A 113 0.19 6.63 23.35
C ASP A 113 1.58 5.97 23.46
N ILE A 114 1.64 4.64 23.65
CA ILE A 114 2.90 3.89 23.71
C ILE A 114 2.72 2.57 22.97
N ILE A 115 3.63 2.30 22.05
CA ILE A 115 3.73 1.10 21.24
C ILE A 115 4.73 0.16 21.91
N THR A 116 4.36 -1.12 21.98
CA THR A 116 5.14 -2.13 22.69
C THR A 116 5.63 -3.21 21.73
N GLU A 117 6.71 -3.93 22.10
CA GLU A 117 7.25 -5.04 21.28
C GLU A 117 6.18 -6.11 20.99
N GLN A 118 5.27 -6.34 21.95
CA GLN A 118 4.17 -7.30 21.76
C GLN A 118 3.18 -6.83 20.68
N MET A 119 2.88 -5.53 20.60
CA MET A 119 2.02 -4.98 19.54
C MET A 119 2.69 -5.08 18.16
N ILE A 120 3.99 -4.74 18.06
CA ILE A 120 4.75 -4.90 16.82
C ILE A 120 4.78 -6.36 16.39
N LYS A 121 4.99 -7.29 17.34
CA LYS A 121 4.97 -8.73 17.08
C LYS A 121 3.64 -9.20 16.51
N ASP A 122 2.53 -8.77 17.10
CA ASP A 122 1.20 -9.17 16.66
C ASP A 122 0.89 -8.61 15.26
N ALA A 123 1.21 -7.33 15.02
CA ALA A 123 1.08 -6.71 13.69
C ALA A 123 1.98 -7.40 12.64
N ALA A 124 3.23 -7.73 12.99
CA ALA A 124 4.15 -8.39 12.07
C ALA A 124 3.65 -9.79 11.66
N LYS A 125 3.16 -10.57 12.62
CA LYS A 125 2.56 -11.88 12.35
C LYS A 125 1.30 -11.75 11.50
N ASN A 126 0.45 -10.78 11.79
CA ASN A 126 -0.77 -10.55 11.02
C ASN A 126 -0.50 -10.06 9.59
N ALA A 127 0.61 -9.34 9.36
CA ALA A 127 1.07 -8.94 8.04
C ALA A 127 1.64 -10.09 7.19
N GLY A 128 1.88 -11.25 7.82
CA GLY A 128 2.52 -12.42 7.21
C GLY A 128 4.05 -12.31 7.13
N LEU A 129 4.67 -11.57 8.06
CA LEU A 129 6.12 -11.53 8.23
C LEU A 129 6.59 -12.77 9.02
N ASP A 130 7.78 -13.26 8.70
CA ASP A 130 8.51 -14.18 9.57
C ASP A 130 9.03 -13.37 10.76
N TYR A 131 8.42 -13.57 11.92
CA TYR A 131 8.71 -12.79 13.11
C TYR A 131 10.14 -13.01 13.64
N GLU A 132 10.71 -14.21 13.52
CA GLU A 132 12.05 -14.47 14.04
C GLU A 132 13.10 -13.74 13.19
N VAL A 133 12.98 -13.83 11.86
CA VAL A 133 13.84 -13.07 10.93
C VAL A 133 13.65 -11.57 11.12
N PHE A 134 12.39 -11.11 11.23
CA PHE A 134 12.06 -9.71 11.46
C PHE A 134 12.70 -9.16 12.74
N LYS A 135 12.68 -9.94 13.83
CA LYS A 135 13.27 -9.58 15.12
C LYS A 135 14.80 -9.53 15.06
N GLU A 136 15.43 -10.42 14.30
CA GLU A 136 16.87 -10.37 14.04
C GLU A 136 17.26 -9.14 13.23
N ASP A 137 16.52 -8.84 12.15
CA ASP A 137 16.74 -7.67 11.31
C ASP A 137 16.57 -6.35 12.08
N LEU A 138 15.57 -6.27 12.97
CA LEU A 138 15.36 -5.14 13.87
C LEU A 138 16.59 -4.80 14.72
N LYS A 139 17.35 -5.82 15.13
CA LYS A 139 18.58 -5.65 15.91
C LYS A 139 19.80 -5.36 15.04
N SER A 140 19.67 -5.47 13.72
CA SER A 140 20.75 -5.19 12.80
C SER A 140 21.00 -3.68 12.69
N GLY A 141 22.26 -3.25 12.74
CA GLY A 141 22.62 -1.85 12.57
C GLY A 141 22.32 -1.26 11.19
N LYS A 142 21.84 -2.08 10.24
CA LYS A 142 21.63 -1.70 8.83
C LYS A 142 20.37 -0.86 8.60
N LEU A 143 19.39 -0.92 9.50
CA LEU A 143 18.11 -0.22 9.34
C LEU A 143 18.25 1.31 9.41
N LYS A 144 19.16 1.79 10.27
CA LYS A 144 19.47 3.23 10.38
C LYS A 144 20.04 3.78 9.07
N GLU A 145 20.85 3.01 8.36
CA GLU A 145 21.33 3.40 7.03
C GLU A 145 20.20 3.42 6.00
N SER A 146 19.27 2.46 6.07
CA SER A 146 18.10 2.46 5.18
C SER A 146 17.19 3.68 5.41
N LEU A 147 16.99 4.11 6.66
CA LEU A 147 16.27 5.36 6.97
C LEU A 147 16.99 6.61 6.44
N LYS A 148 18.34 6.63 6.46
CA LYS A 148 19.10 7.75 5.88
C LYS A 148 18.92 7.82 4.36
N VAL A 149 18.79 6.68 3.68
CA VAL A 149 18.47 6.64 2.24
C VAL A 149 17.08 7.23 2.00
N ASP A 150 16.08 6.84 2.79
CA ASP A 150 14.73 7.43 2.67
C ASP A 150 14.73 8.94 2.96
N LEU A 151 15.55 9.40 3.91
CA LEU A 151 15.72 10.82 4.22
C LEU A 151 16.36 11.59 3.06
N HIS A 152 17.35 10.99 2.41
CA HIS A 152 17.96 11.58 1.24
C HIS A 152 16.93 11.68 0.10
N ILE A 153 16.18 10.62 -0.19
CA ILE A 153 15.13 10.62 -1.20
C ILE A 153 14.07 11.71 -0.90
N ALA A 154 13.60 11.80 0.34
CA ALA A 154 12.65 12.82 0.75
C ALA A 154 13.18 14.25 0.57
N ARG A 155 14.48 14.47 0.83
CA ARG A 155 15.12 15.79 0.63
C ARG A 155 15.29 16.13 -0.85
N GLU A 156 15.73 15.19 -1.67
CA GLU A 156 15.86 15.39 -3.11
C GLU A 156 14.51 15.72 -3.76
N MET A 157 13.43 15.14 -3.24
CA MET A 157 12.05 15.41 -3.69
C MET A 157 11.38 16.58 -2.95
N GLU A 158 12.13 17.33 -2.15
CA GLU A 158 11.65 18.51 -1.39
C GLU A 158 10.39 18.23 -0.55
N ILE A 159 10.36 17.08 0.13
CA ILE A 159 9.25 16.67 0.99
C ILE A 159 9.41 17.27 2.38
N ASP A 160 8.55 18.23 2.71
CA ASP A 160 8.50 18.93 3.99
C ASP A 160 7.34 18.47 4.90
N GLN A 161 6.28 17.91 4.31
CA GLN A 161 5.11 17.38 5.01
C GLN A 161 4.66 16.01 4.50
N ALA A 162 3.83 15.34 5.30
CA ALA A 162 3.16 14.09 4.94
C ALA A 162 1.66 14.24 5.27
N PRO A 163 0.76 13.66 4.46
CA PRO A 163 1.06 12.88 3.26
C PRO A 163 1.56 13.75 2.09
N SER A 164 2.46 13.21 1.28
CA SER A 164 2.88 13.82 0.01
C SER A 164 3.08 12.74 -1.06
N LEU A 165 2.67 13.02 -2.29
CA LEU A 165 2.88 12.16 -3.45
C LEU A 165 3.77 12.87 -4.47
N VAL A 166 4.71 12.15 -5.07
CA VAL A 166 5.51 12.63 -6.20
C VAL A 166 5.34 11.69 -7.37
N PHE A 167 4.94 12.21 -8.51
CA PHE A 167 4.66 11.45 -9.72
C PHE A 167 5.77 11.71 -10.75
N PHE A 168 6.38 10.64 -11.25
CA PHE A 168 7.35 10.67 -12.33
C PHE A 168 6.79 9.89 -13.53
N ASN A 169 6.91 10.45 -14.72
CA ASN A 169 6.67 9.70 -15.95
C ASN A 169 7.93 8.93 -16.36
N GLU A 170 7.91 8.29 -17.53
CA GLU A 170 9.08 7.58 -18.06
C GLU A 170 10.16 8.52 -18.62
N ASP A 171 9.82 9.78 -18.91
CA ASP A 171 10.77 10.74 -19.42
C ASP A 171 11.62 11.32 -18.28
N VAL A 172 12.84 10.82 -18.17
CA VAL A 172 13.81 11.23 -17.15
C VAL A 172 14.22 12.71 -17.27
N THR A 173 13.83 13.39 -18.35
CA THR A 173 14.08 14.83 -18.53
C THR A 173 12.98 15.71 -17.96
N GLU A 174 11.79 15.16 -17.71
CA GLU A 174 10.69 15.90 -17.11
C GLU A 174 10.78 15.89 -15.58
N GLU A 175 10.45 17.03 -14.98
CA GLU A 175 10.41 17.16 -13.53
C GLU A 175 9.21 16.40 -12.94
N GLY A 176 9.41 15.78 -11.78
CA GLY A 176 8.34 15.08 -11.08
C GLY A 176 7.29 16.05 -10.55
N LEU A 177 6.01 15.68 -10.65
CA LEU A 177 4.91 16.46 -10.10
C LEU A 177 4.70 16.12 -8.62
N LYS A 178 4.87 17.09 -7.72
CA LYS A 178 4.60 16.95 -6.28
C LYS A 178 3.18 17.39 -5.93
N VAL A 179 2.49 16.58 -5.14
CA VAL A 179 1.16 16.85 -4.56
C VAL A 179 1.24 16.68 -3.05
N GLU A 180 0.95 17.75 -2.31
CA GLU A 180 1.05 17.76 -0.86
C GLU A 180 -0.33 17.75 -0.20
N GLY A 181 -0.51 16.86 0.78
CA GLY A 181 -1.76 16.68 1.50
C GLY A 181 -2.70 15.65 0.88
N LEU A 182 -3.89 15.55 1.46
CA LEU A 182 -4.95 14.63 1.05
C LEU A 182 -5.95 15.32 0.13
N TYR A 183 -6.02 14.86 -1.11
CA TYR A 183 -7.04 15.27 -2.08
C TYR A 183 -8.07 14.16 -2.36
N PRO A 184 -9.24 14.51 -2.90
CA PRO A 184 -10.20 13.54 -3.40
C PRO A 184 -9.62 12.67 -4.52
N TYR A 185 -10.11 11.43 -4.63
CA TYR A 185 -9.65 10.42 -5.59
C TYR A 185 -9.50 10.94 -7.04
N HIS A 186 -10.45 11.76 -7.51
CA HIS A 186 -10.47 12.25 -8.89
C HIS A 186 -9.26 13.14 -9.24
N ILE A 187 -8.67 13.83 -8.26
CA ILE A 187 -7.47 14.67 -8.48
C ILE A 187 -6.27 13.81 -8.87
N TYR A 188 -6.06 12.69 -8.18
CA TYR A 188 -4.98 11.77 -8.54
C TYR A 188 -5.22 11.11 -9.89
N THR A 189 -6.48 10.77 -10.21
CA THR A 189 -6.79 10.23 -11.55
C THR A 189 -6.54 11.24 -12.65
N TYR A 190 -6.84 12.52 -12.41
CA TYR A 190 -6.56 13.60 -13.36
C TYR A 190 -5.05 13.67 -13.63
N ILE A 191 -4.23 13.70 -12.57
CA ILE A 191 -2.77 13.73 -12.68
C ILE A 191 -2.22 12.54 -13.47
N ILE A 192 -2.70 11.33 -13.16
CA ILE A 192 -2.26 10.12 -13.86
C ILE A 192 -2.62 10.21 -15.35
N ASN A 193 -3.82 10.69 -15.71
CA ASN A 193 -4.22 10.84 -17.10
C ASN A 193 -3.38 11.91 -17.83
N GLU A 194 -3.12 13.05 -17.19
CA GLU A 194 -2.29 14.12 -17.76
C GLU A 194 -0.86 13.64 -18.02
N LEU A 195 -0.24 12.94 -17.05
CA LEU A 195 1.12 12.41 -17.17
C LEU A 195 1.24 11.29 -18.21
N MET A 196 0.18 10.51 -18.43
CA MET A 196 0.16 9.50 -19.49
C MET A 196 0.06 10.12 -20.89
N GLY A 197 -0.51 11.33 -21.02
CA GLY A 197 -0.70 12.02 -22.30
C GLY A 197 -1.69 11.34 -23.27
N THR A 198 -2.23 10.18 -22.89
CA THR A 198 -3.21 9.41 -23.66
C THR A 198 -4.33 8.92 -22.76
N PRO A 199 -5.57 8.76 -23.28
CA PRO A 199 -6.66 8.18 -22.51
C PRO A 199 -6.29 6.78 -22.00
N ILE A 200 -6.38 6.58 -20.69
CA ILE A 200 -6.17 5.28 -20.06
C ILE A 200 -7.47 4.74 -19.49
N GLU A 201 -7.66 3.43 -19.58
CA GLU A 201 -8.84 2.75 -19.05
C GLU A 201 -8.59 2.20 -17.65
N LYS A 202 -9.60 2.31 -16.78
CA LYS A 202 -9.58 1.74 -15.44
C LYS A 202 -9.87 0.24 -15.49
N GLU A 203 -9.07 -0.53 -14.78
CA GLU A 203 -9.37 -1.92 -14.49
C GLU A 203 -10.53 -2.03 -13.48
N LEU A 204 -11.41 -3.00 -13.69
CA LEU A 204 -12.46 -3.30 -12.72
C LEU A 204 -11.85 -3.95 -11.47
N PRO A 205 -12.33 -3.62 -10.26
CA PRO A 205 -11.87 -4.29 -9.07
C PRO A 205 -12.15 -5.79 -9.15
N PRO A 206 -11.22 -6.64 -8.67
CA PRO A 206 -11.43 -8.07 -8.63
C PRO A 206 -12.62 -8.41 -7.72
N LYS A 207 -13.04 -9.67 -7.71
CA LYS A 207 -14.08 -10.10 -6.76
C LYS A 207 -13.62 -9.85 -5.32
N LEU A 208 -14.56 -9.44 -4.45
CA LEU A 208 -14.30 -9.15 -3.04
C LEU A 208 -13.48 -10.22 -2.33
N GLU A 209 -13.84 -11.49 -2.52
CA GLU A 209 -13.10 -12.63 -1.97
C GLU A 209 -11.65 -12.71 -2.47
N THR A 210 -11.45 -12.50 -3.78
CA THR A 210 -10.13 -12.52 -4.40
C THR A 210 -9.26 -11.40 -3.85
N TYR A 211 -9.81 -10.19 -3.74
CA TYR A 211 -9.10 -9.04 -3.15
C TYR A 211 -8.67 -9.30 -1.71
N ILE A 212 -9.60 -9.74 -0.86
CA ILE A 212 -9.30 -10.05 0.56
C ILE A 212 -8.24 -11.15 0.66
N LYS A 213 -8.29 -12.15 -0.22
CA LYS A 213 -7.29 -13.22 -0.26
C LYS A 213 -5.91 -12.71 -0.69
N GLU A 214 -5.83 -11.81 -1.65
CA GLU A 214 -4.54 -11.23 -2.09
C GLU A 214 -3.95 -10.31 -1.04
N GLN A 215 -4.78 -9.45 -0.45
CA GLN A 215 -4.35 -8.52 0.60
C GLN A 215 -4.16 -9.20 1.96
N GLN A 216 -4.71 -10.40 2.19
CA GLN A 216 -4.70 -11.15 3.45
C GLN A 216 -5.44 -10.48 4.61
N PHE A 217 -5.42 -9.15 4.68
CA PHE A 217 -6.03 -8.32 5.71
C PHE A 217 -6.49 -7.00 5.08
N VAL A 218 -7.74 -6.61 5.32
CA VAL A 218 -8.33 -5.36 4.79
C VAL A 218 -9.23 -4.69 5.82
N THR A 219 -9.40 -3.38 5.68
CA THR A 219 -10.32 -2.58 6.49
C THR A 219 -11.66 -2.38 5.79
N PHE A 220 -12.71 -2.06 6.56
CA PHE A 220 -14.00 -1.70 5.97
C PHE A 220 -13.90 -0.46 5.05
N GLU A 221 -13.15 0.55 5.47
CA GLU A 221 -12.97 1.81 4.75
C GLU A 221 -12.25 1.63 3.41
N GLU A 222 -11.21 0.79 3.39
CA GLU A 222 -10.52 0.40 2.16
C GLU A 222 -11.49 -0.25 1.17
N LEU A 223 -12.29 -1.21 1.64
CA LEU A 223 -13.27 -1.90 0.79
C LEU A 223 -14.38 -0.95 0.30
N LEU A 224 -14.85 -0.03 1.13
CA LEU A 224 -15.82 0.99 0.69
C LEU A 224 -15.24 1.87 -0.40
N THR A 225 -13.98 2.29 -0.25
CA THR A 225 -13.29 3.16 -1.19
C THR A 225 -13.12 2.46 -2.55
N ILE A 226 -12.65 1.21 -2.55
CA ILE A 226 -12.36 0.45 -3.78
C ILE A 226 -13.63 0.06 -4.53
N TYR A 227 -14.63 -0.47 -3.83
CA TYR A 227 -15.81 -1.04 -4.49
C TYR A 227 -16.93 -0.02 -4.72
N GLU A 228 -16.96 1.09 -3.98
CA GLU A 228 -18.00 2.12 -4.04
C GLU A 228 -19.43 1.56 -3.89
N TRP A 229 -19.56 0.44 -3.18
CA TRP A 229 -20.86 -0.17 -2.89
C TRP A 229 -21.52 0.53 -1.70
N PRO A 230 -22.87 0.55 -1.64
CA PRO A 230 -23.57 0.96 -0.43
C PRO A 230 -23.12 0.11 0.77
N GLU A 231 -22.85 0.74 1.92
CA GLU A 231 -22.32 0.05 3.12
C GLU A 231 -23.10 -1.21 3.49
N LYS A 232 -24.43 -1.14 3.45
CA LYS A 232 -25.32 -2.28 3.75
C LYS A 232 -25.10 -3.47 2.82
N MET A 233 -24.79 -3.21 1.55
CA MET A 233 -24.51 -4.24 0.55
C MET A 233 -23.14 -4.88 0.81
N LEU A 234 -22.11 -4.06 1.07
CA LEU A 234 -20.77 -4.55 1.38
C LEU A 234 -20.79 -5.42 2.65
N LEU A 235 -21.45 -4.96 3.73
CA LEU A 235 -21.61 -5.74 4.96
C LEU A 235 -22.33 -7.07 4.73
N LYS A 236 -23.33 -7.10 3.82
CA LYS A 236 -24.05 -8.33 3.48
C LYS A 236 -23.13 -9.35 2.79
N GLU A 237 -22.34 -8.91 1.81
CA GLU A 237 -21.40 -9.79 1.12
C GLU A 237 -20.26 -10.25 2.06
N LEU A 238 -19.74 -9.39 2.93
CA LEU A 238 -18.75 -9.78 3.94
C LEU A 238 -19.30 -10.82 4.92
N LYS A 239 -20.54 -10.65 5.41
CA LYS A 239 -21.19 -11.66 6.26
C LYS A 239 -21.35 -13.00 5.55
N LYS A 240 -21.73 -12.98 4.27
CA LYS A 240 -21.84 -14.19 3.45
C LYS A 240 -20.50 -14.90 3.30
N LEU A 241 -19.42 -14.18 3.02
CA LEU A 241 -18.07 -14.76 2.95
C LEU A 241 -17.60 -15.33 4.30
N ALA A 242 -17.93 -14.66 5.40
CA ALA A 242 -17.63 -15.15 6.75
C ALA A 242 -18.39 -16.44 7.09
N LEU A 243 -19.67 -16.53 6.72
CA LEU A 243 -20.47 -17.76 6.88
C LEU A 243 -19.93 -18.93 6.04
N GLN A 244 -19.34 -18.62 4.88
CA GLN A 244 -18.65 -19.60 4.02
C GLN A 244 -17.25 -19.96 4.53
N GLN A 245 -16.82 -19.43 5.69
CA GLN A 245 -15.49 -19.63 6.28
C GLN A 245 -14.32 -19.19 5.38
N LYS A 246 -14.57 -18.30 4.42
CA LYS A 246 -13.54 -17.76 3.52
C LYS A 246 -12.76 -16.61 4.13
N ILE A 247 -13.41 -15.87 5.02
CA ILE A 247 -12.84 -14.75 5.75
C ILE A 247 -13.20 -14.85 7.23
N GLU A 248 -12.37 -14.25 8.07
CA GLU A 248 -12.59 -14.09 9.49
C GLU A 248 -12.78 -12.62 9.80
N LYS A 249 -13.88 -12.29 10.50
CA LYS A 249 -14.05 -10.95 11.05
C LYS A 249 -13.24 -10.85 12.34
N LEU A 250 -12.33 -9.90 12.41
CA LEU A 250 -11.61 -9.57 13.62
C LEU A 250 -12.36 -8.42 14.31
N SER A 251 -12.97 -8.74 15.45
CA SER A 251 -13.74 -7.78 16.24
C SER A 251 -12.78 -6.88 17.02
N ASN A 252 -12.51 -5.69 16.51
CA ASN A 252 -11.84 -4.63 17.26
C ASN A 252 -12.87 -3.61 17.77
N PRO A 253 -12.61 -2.92 18.90
CA PRO A 253 -13.58 -2.02 19.52
C PRO A 253 -14.08 -0.86 18.63
N GLU A 254 -13.34 -0.48 17.58
CA GLU A 254 -13.58 0.76 16.82
C GLU A 254 -13.45 0.61 15.29
N GLY A 255 -13.44 -0.63 14.78
CA GLY A 255 -13.38 -0.89 13.34
C GLY A 255 -13.59 -2.35 13.00
N ASP A 256 -14.30 -2.61 11.91
CA ASP A 256 -14.48 -3.95 11.39
C ASP A 256 -13.34 -4.29 10.42
N PHE A 257 -12.64 -5.38 10.71
CA PHE A 257 -11.53 -5.90 9.90
C PHE A 257 -11.86 -7.30 9.39
N TRP A 258 -11.34 -7.63 8.21
CA TRP A 258 -11.47 -8.95 7.64
C TRP A 258 -10.13 -9.52 7.21
N LYS A 259 -9.88 -10.73 7.66
CA LYS A 259 -8.70 -11.52 7.31
C LYS A 259 -9.10 -12.70 6.43
N ALA A 260 -8.31 -13.03 5.42
CA ALA A 260 -8.51 -14.26 4.66
C ALA A 260 -8.23 -15.50 5.55
N LYS A 261 -9.05 -16.54 5.43
CA LYS A 261 -8.80 -17.85 6.07
C LYS A 261 -8.03 -18.80 5.17
#